data_AF-A0A4R9B833-F1
#
_entry.id   AF-A0A4R9B833-F1
#
_cell.length_a   1.000
_cell.length_b   1.000
_cell.length_c   1.000
_cell.angle_alpha   90.00
_cell.angle_beta   90.00
_cell.angle_gamma   90.00
#
_symmetry.space_group_name_H-M   'P 1'
#
loop_
_entity.id
_entity.type
_entity.pdbx_description
1 polymer ?
#
loop_
_entity_poly.entity_id
_entity_poly.type
_entity_poly.pdbx_seq_one_letter_code
_entity_poly.pdbx_strand_id
1 'polypeptide(L)'
;MDNIGVVFLSEVVGTAILVLLGCGVVANVALAKNKGFGGGFLMVAIGWGLGVYAGVIVAYNSGAHLNPAVTLGLVASGATEFGSGVP
;
A
#
# COMPACT_ATOMS: atom_id res chain seq x y z
N MET A 1 7.10 -18.57 8.54
CA MET A 1 8.02 -18.82 7.40
C MET A 1 9.01 -17.69 7.46
N ASP A 2 10.10 -17.93 8.17
CA ASP A 2 10.95 -16.88 8.74
C ASP A 2 12.01 -16.46 7.71
N ASN A 3 11.53 -16.08 6.52
CA ASN A 3 12.38 -15.66 5.42
C ASN A 3 12.21 -14.16 5.20
N ILE A 4 13.18 -13.40 5.69
CA ILE A 4 13.26 -11.94 5.53
C ILE A 4 13.15 -11.51 4.07
N GLY A 5 13.63 -12.31 3.12
CA GLY A 5 13.52 -12.03 1.70
C GLY A 5 12.08 -12.08 1.20
N VAL A 6 11.25 -12.97 1.75
CA VAL A 6 9.83 -13.05 1.42
C VAL A 6 9.05 -11.90 2.05
N VAL A 7 9.34 -11.54 3.31
CA VAL A 7 8.76 -10.36 3.98
C VAL A 7 9.09 -9.09 3.20
N PHE A 8 10.36 -8.91 2.84
CA PHE A 8 10.81 -7.77 2.04
C PHE A 8 10.11 -7.71 0.68
N LEU A 9 10.07 -8.83 -0.05
CA LEU A 9 9.42 -8.87 -1.36
C LEU A 9 7.91 -8.60 -1.26
N SER A 10 7.26 -9.11 -0.21
CA SER A 10 5.85 -8.88 0.08
C SER A 10 5.54 -7.39 0.27
N GLU A 11 6.34 -6.68 1.08
CA GLU A 11 6.22 -5.21 1.24
C GLU A 11 6.51 -4.46 -0.06
N VAL A 12 7.58 -4.82 -0.78
CA VAL A 12 7.96 -4.15 -2.04
C VAL A 12 6.86 -4.28 -3.09
N VAL A 13 6.33 -5.48 -3.31
CA VAL A 13 5.29 -5.70 -4.31
C VAL A 13 3.97 -5.06 -3.87
N GLY A 14 3.61 -5.14 -2.58
CA GLY A 14 2.42 -4.46 -2.04
C GLY A 14 2.48 -2.95 -2.21
N THR A 15 3.61 -2.32 -1.87
CA THR A 15 3.80 -0.88 -2.04
C THR A 15 3.83 -0.50 -3.52
N ALA A 16 4.42 -1.34 -4.39
CA ALA A 16 4.38 -1.10 -5.83
C ALA A 16 2.95 -1.09 -6.38
N ILE A 17 2.07 -2.00 -5.92
CA ILE A 17 0.65 -2.02 -6.28
C ILE A 17 -0.08 -0.78 -5.75
N LEU A 18 0.14 -0.41 -4.48
CA LEU A 18 -0.41 0.81 -3.89
C LEU A 18 -0.05 2.04 -4.74
N VAL A 19 1.23 2.20 -5.08
CA VAL A 19 1.72 3.35 -5.87
C VAL A 19 1.17 3.31 -7.29
N LEU A 20 1.18 2.14 -7.95
CA LEU A 20 0.67 2.00 -9.32
C LEU A 20 -0.81 2.40 -9.40
N LEU A 21 -1.64 1.92 -8.49
CA LEU A 21 -3.08 2.19 -8.48
C LEU A 21 -3.40 3.61 -7.97
N GLY A 22 -2.73 4.05 -6.90
CA GLY A 22 -2.89 5.39 -6.32
C GLY A 22 -2.46 6.50 -7.27
N CYS A 23 -1.24 6.41 -7.84
CA CYS A 23 -0.82 7.32 -8.89
C CYS A 23 -1.65 7.16 -10.16
N GLY A 24 -2.14 5.95 -10.45
CA GLY A 24 -3.04 5.67 -11.56
C GLY A 24 -4.34 6.47 -11.50
N VAL A 25 -4.99 6.53 -10.32
CA VAL A 25 -6.20 7.37 -10.16
C VAL A 25 -5.88 8.86 -10.32
N VAL A 26 -4.72 9.32 -9.82
CA VAL A 26 -4.28 10.71 -10.00
C VAL A 26 -4.07 11.01 -11.50
N ALA A 27 -3.41 10.11 -12.24
CA ALA A 27 -3.22 10.25 -13.68
C ALA A 27 -4.56 10.25 -14.43
N ASN A 28 -5.52 9.42 -14.01
CA ASN A 28 -6.86 9.38 -14.60
C ASN A 28 -7.63 10.70 -14.41
N VAL A 29 -7.46 11.40 -13.29
CA VAL A 29 -8.16 12.67 -13.03
C VAL A 29 -7.43 13.91 -13.55
N ALA A 30 -6.09 13.88 -13.63
CA ALA A 30 -5.27 15.05 -13.94
C ALA A 30 -4.96 15.21 -15.44
N LEU A 31 -4.86 14.11 -16.21
CA LEU A 31 -4.51 14.18 -17.62
C LEU A 31 -5.75 14.45 -18.49
N ALA A 32 -5.67 15.48 -19.34
CA ALA A 32 -6.80 15.99 -20.15
C ALA A 32 -7.43 14.99 -21.13
N LYS A 33 -6.72 13.92 -21.51
CA LYS A 33 -7.21 12.89 -22.45
C LYS A 33 -7.68 11.61 -21.76
N ASN A 34 -7.92 11.64 -20.45
CA ASN A 34 -8.49 10.53 -19.70
C ASN A 34 -9.98 10.72 -19.44
N LYS A 35 -10.72 9.62 -19.36
CA LYS A 35 -12.17 9.63 -19.11
C LYS A 35 -12.53 10.11 -17.71
N GLY A 36 -11.60 10.02 -16.76
CA GLY A 36 -11.78 10.54 -15.41
C GLY A 36 -11.38 12.01 -15.23
N PHE A 37 -10.99 12.71 -16.29
CA PHE A 37 -10.51 14.09 -16.18
C PHE A 37 -11.52 14.98 -15.46
N GLY A 38 -11.07 15.69 -14.43
CA GLY A 38 -11.94 16.51 -13.58
C GLY A 38 -12.78 15.73 -12.56
N GLY A 39 -12.49 14.44 -12.32
CA GLY A 39 -13.20 13.58 -11.35
C GLY A 39 -13.12 14.02 -9.88
N GLY A 40 -12.27 14.99 -9.56
CA GLY A 40 -12.23 15.67 -8.27
C GLY A 40 -11.77 14.79 -7.09
N PHE A 41 -11.93 15.32 -5.88
CA PHE A 41 -11.40 14.73 -4.65
C PHE A 41 -11.99 13.34 -4.35
N LEU A 42 -13.30 13.16 -4.51
CA LEU A 42 -13.98 11.90 -4.16
C LEU A 42 -13.44 10.71 -4.98
N MET A 43 -13.22 10.90 -6.28
CA MET A 43 -12.66 9.86 -7.15
C MET A 43 -11.24 9.49 -6.71
N VAL A 44 -10.41 10.49 -6.40
CA VAL A 44 -9.04 10.28 -5.90
C VAL A 44 -9.06 9.54 -4.56
N ALA A 45 -9.88 9.97 -3.61
CA ALA A 45 -9.97 9.36 -2.28
C ALA A 45 -10.38 7.88 -2.35
N ILE A 46 -11.42 7.55 -3.12
CA ILE A 46 -11.86 6.16 -3.31
C ILE A 46 -10.79 5.35 -4.03
N GLY A 47 -10.19 5.90 -5.10
CA GLY A 47 -9.14 5.20 -5.86
C GLY A 47 -7.91 4.88 -5.02
N TRP A 48 -7.45 5.82 -4.17
CA TRP A 48 -6.38 5.56 -3.21
C TRP A 48 -6.77 4.51 -2.17
N GLY A 49 -7.99 4.56 -1.63
CA GLY A 49 -8.48 3.56 -0.69
C GLY A 49 -8.48 2.14 -1.26
N LEU A 50 -8.94 1.99 -2.52
CA LEU A 50 -8.88 0.71 -3.23
C LEU A 50 -7.44 0.28 -3.57
N GLY A 51 -6.55 1.24 -3.86
CA GLY A 51 -5.13 0.98 -4.06
C GLY A 51 -4.43 0.43 -2.81
N VAL A 52 -4.74 0.99 -1.64
CA VAL A 52 -4.27 0.47 -0.34
C VAL A 52 -4.81 -0.94 -0.11
N TYR A 53 -6.10 -1.17 -0.31
CA TYR A 53 -6.71 -2.49 -0.14
C TYR A 53 -6.04 -3.56 -1.01
N ALA A 54 -5.81 -3.26 -2.30
CA ALA A 54 -5.10 -4.18 -3.19
C ALA A 54 -3.66 -4.45 -2.73
N GLY A 55 -2.94 -3.40 -2.31
CA GLY A 55 -1.60 -3.53 -1.75
C GLY A 55 -1.57 -4.44 -0.52
N VAL A 56 -2.57 -4.34 0.37
CA VAL A 56 -2.68 -5.15 1.60
C VAL A 56 -2.88 -6.63 1.27
N ILE A 57 -3.74 -6.95 0.29
CA ILE A 57 -3.94 -8.34 -0.15
C ILE A 57 -2.64 -8.93 -0.69
N VAL A 58 -1.89 -8.16 -1.47
CA VAL A 58 -0.64 -8.63 -2.08
C VAL A 58 0.47 -8.80 -1.04
N ALA A 59 0.52 -7.93 -0.04
CA ALA A 59 1.52 -7.95 1.02
C ALA A 59 1.12 -8.81 2.25
N TYR A 60 0.15 -9.72 2.13
CA TYR A 60 -0.39 -10.47 3.27
C TYR A 60 0.68 -11.20 4.12
N ASN A 61 1.80 -11.55 3.49
CA ASN A 61 2.84 -12.37 4.11
C ASN A 61 3.85 -11.57 4.95
N SER A 62 3.78 -10.22 4.95
CA SER A 62 4.68 -9.34 5.70
C SER A 62 4.02 -8.58 6.84
N GLY A 63 2.72 -8.77 7.08
CA GLY A 63 1.92 -7.88 7.94
C GLY A 63 1.34 -6.67 7.20
N ALA A 64 1.66 -6.52 5.89
CA ALA A 64 1.08 -5.54 4.99
C ALA A 64 1.16 -4.09 5.50
N HIS A 65 2.34 -3.64 5.90
CA HIS A 65 2.53 -2.28 6.40
C HIS A 65 2.45 -1.24 5.30
N LEU A 66 3.10 -1.53 4.17
CA LEU A 66 3.17 -0.72 2.94
C LEU A 66 3.72 0.70 3.13
N ASN A 67 4.01 1.09 4.36
CA ASN A 67 4.30 2.44 4.80
C ASN A 67 5.30 2.40 5.98
N PRO A 68 6.48 3.05 5.83
CA PRO A 68 7.46 3.14 6.90
C PRO A 68 6.93 3.72 8.22
N ALA A 69 5.95 4.65 8.18
CA ALA A 69 5.37 5.23 9.38
C ALA A 69 4.61 4.19 10.23
N VAL A 70 3.96 3.20 9.58
CA VAL A 70 3.28 2.11 10.27
C VAL A 70 4.30 1.20 10.95
N THR A 71 5.36 0.80 10.23
CA THR A 71 6.46 0.00 10.79
C THR A 71 7.09 0.69 11.99
N LEU A 72 7.46 1.97 11.86
CA LEU A 72 8.05 2.74 12.96
C LEU A 72 7.08 2.93 14.13
N GLY A 73 5.78 3.06 13.85
CA GLY A 73 4.75 3.13 14.89
C GLY A 73 4.69 1.86 15.74
N LEU A 74 4.78 0.68 15.11
CA LEU A 74 4.83 -0.62 15.82
C LEU A 74 6.12 -0.78 16.62
N VAL A 75 7.25 -0.32 16.08
CA VAL A 75 8.51 -0.30 16.84
C VAL A 75 8.37 0.57 18.09
N ALA A 76 7.81 1.77 17.93
CA ALA A 76 7.62 2.72 19.04
C ALA A 76 6.61 2.23 20.08
N SER A 77 5.63 1.41 19.69
CA SER A 77 4.66 0.82 20.63
C SER A 77 5.24 -0.34 21.44
N GLY A 78 6.46 -0.80 21.14
CA GLY A 78 7.05 -1.99 21.76
C GLY A 78 6.44 -3.29 21.25
N ALA A 79 5.86 -3.30 20.05
CA ALA A 79 5.39 -4.54 19.43
C ALA A 79 6.59 -5.48 19.19
N THR A 80 6.41 -6.74 19.55
CA THR A 80 7.40 -7.82 19.33
C THR A 80 7.09 -8.64 18.08
N GLU A 81 5.95 -8.36 17.43
CA GLU A 81 5.55 -8.93 16.15
C GLU A 81 5.02 -7.80 15.26
N PHE A 82 5.53 -7.75 14.03
CA PHE A 82 5.19 -6.79 12.98
C PHE A 82 4.20 -7.37 11.97
N GLY A 83 3.58 -8.49 12.30
CA GLY A 83 2.74 -9.28 11.43
C GLY A 83 2.69 -10.71 11.94
N SER A 84 1.76 -11.51 11.44
CA SER A 84 1.63 -12.90 11.89
C SER A 84 2.91 -13.67 11.60
N GLY A 85 3.68 -13.98 12.65
CA GLY A 85 4.96 -14.67 12.55
C GLY A 85 6.11 -13.85 11.94
N VAL A 86 6.01 -12.52 11.97
CA VAL A 86 7.11 -11.60 11.62
C VAL A 86 7.62 -10.94 12.90
N PRO A 87 8.78 -11.33 13.44
CA PRO A 87 9.35 -10.76 14.65
C PRO A 87 9.97 -9.37 14.43
#